data_AF-A0A1P8QYI2-F1
#
_entry.id   AF-A0A1P8QYI2-F1
#
_cell.length_a   1.000
_cell.length_b   1.000
_cell.length_c   1.000
_cell.angle_alpha   90.00
_cell.angle_beta   90.00
_cell.angle_gamma   90.00
#
_symmetry.space_group_name_H-M   'P 1'
#
loop_
_entity.id
_entity.type
_entity.pdbx_description
1 polymer ?
#
loop_
_entity_poly.entity_id
_entity_poly.type
_entity_poly.pdbx_seq_one_letter_code
_entity_poly.pdbx_strand_id
1 'polypeptide(L)'
;MSLQGEWKRLKRRVHRLGERLHAWRDAARVHARNAAHPARVLFVDGGSNLGQGFEWFARRYDDGKIAFHLFEPNPNCHPALERLRARYGERMEIHAAALGTAEGEMKFYGLAEGGELSQGGSLLKSHNSTYYEAREDAAIEVRVMDFPAYLERQAERFDTIVVKMDIEGAEIDLLEALLEGGAHRFIDTLYVEFHAQYQAEPERSRLRARERALVARLKATGMRVRIWH
;
A
#
# COMPACT_ATOMS: atom_id res chain seq x y z
N MET A 1 -31.14 -7.98 16.39
CA MET A 1 -29.91 -8.04 15.56
C MET A 1 -29.69 -9.49 15.16
N SER A 2 -29.37 -9.81 13.90
CA SER A 2 -29.22 -11.21 13.49
C SER A 2 -27.89 -11.80 13.97
N LEU A 3 -27.89 -13.08 14.38
CA LEU A 3 -26.70 -13.85 14.76
C LEU A 3 -25.59 -13.79 13.70
N GLN A 4 -25.96 -13.74 12.42
CA GLN A 4 -25.05 -13.53 11.29
C GLN A 4 -24.34 -12.16 11.34
N GLY A 5 -25.04 -11.11 11.76
CA GLY A 5 -24.48 -9.77 11.91
C GLY A 5 -23.50 -9.66 13.08
N GLU A 6 -23.78 -10.33 14.20
CA GLU A 6 -22.91 -10.37 15.37
C GLU A 6 -21.63 -11.17 15.10
N TRP A 7 -21.75 -12.32 14.42
CA TRP A 7 -20.60 -13.12 13.99
C TRP A 7 -19.67 -12.35 13.03
N LYS A 8 -20.24 -11.63 12.05
CA LYS A 8 -19.47 -10.74 11.16
C LYS A 8 -18.78 -9.60 11.92
N ARG A 9 -19.39 -9.06 12.97
CA ARG A 9 -18.77 -8.02 13.82
C ARG A 9 -17.62 -8.58 14.67
N LEU A 10 -17.80 -9.77 15.24
CA LEU A 10 -16.78 -10.44 16.04
C LEU A 10 -15.55 -10.80 15.20
N LYS A 11 -15.75 -11.41 14.01
CA LYS A 11 -14.66 -11.72 13.08
C LYS A 11 -13.83 -10.48 12.72
N ARG A 12 -14.49 -9.35 12.42
CA ARG A 12 -13.82 -8.06 12.14
C ARG A 12 -13.05 -7.53 13.35
N ARG A 13 -13.57 -7.68 14.56
CA ARG A 13 -12.85 -7.31 15.79
C ARG A 13 -11.59 -8.16 16.00
N VAL A 14 -11.70 -9.49 15.86
CA VAL A 14 -10.56 -10.40 16.01
C VAL A 14 -9.50 -10.12 14.95
N HIS A 15 -9.90 -9.88 13.70
CA HIS A 15 -8.96 -9.58 12.62
C HIS A 15 -8.17 -8.28 12.86
N ARG A 16 -8.87 -7.19 13.24
CA ARG A 16 -8.22 -5.92 13.61
C ARG A 16 -7.28 -6.02 14.81
N LEU A 17 -7.58 -6.90 15.77
CA LEU A 17 -6.66 -7.18 16.86
C LEU A 17 -5.41 -7.91 16.36
N GLY A 18 -5.57 -8.83 15.41
CA GLY A 18 -4.47 -9.51 14.73
C GLY A 18 -3.55 -8.55 13.97
N GLU A 19 -4.10 -7.68 13.13
CA GLU A 19 -3.35 -6.64 12.41
C GLU A 19 -2.55 -5.75 13.36
N ARG A 20 -3.21 -5.26 14.42
CA ARG A 20 -2.55 -4.43 15.46
C ARG A 20 -1.41 -5.16 16.13
N LEU A 21 -1.59 -6.45 16.43
CA LEU A 21 -0.57 -7.29 17.05
C LEU A 21 0.60 -7.53 16.09
N HIS A 22 0.33 -7.84 14.83
CA HIS A 22 1.37 -8.01 13.80
C HIS A 22 2.17 -6.74 13.63
N ALA A 23 1.52 -5.59 13.39
CA ALA A 23 2.19 -4.32 13.25
C ALA A 23 3.01 -3.93 14.49
N TRP A 24 2.49 -4.22 15.70
CA TRP A 24 3.23 -3.97 16.93
C TRP A 24 4.48 -4.87 17.04
N ARG A 25 4.36 -6.18 16.77
CA ARG A 25 5.48 -7.12 16.82
C ARG A 25 6.55 -6.80 15.77
N ASP A 26 6.11 -6.50 14.55
CA ASP A 26 7.01 -6.23 13.44
C ASP A 26 7.72 -4.88 13.65
N ALA A 27 7.03 -3.85 14.16
CA ALA A 27 7.66 -2.58 14.55
C ALA A 27 8.64 -2.76 15.72
N ALA A 28 8.26 -3.49 16.79
CA ALA A 28 9.13 -3.76 17.92
C ALA A 28 10.44 -4.47 17.50
N ARG A 29 10.35 -5.40 16.53
CA ARG A 29 11.53 -6.06 15.94
C ARG A 29 12.42 -5.08 15.18
N VAL A 30 11.83 -4.20 14.36
CA VAL A 30 12.58 -3.16 13.64
C VAL A 30 13.31 -2.24 14.63
N HIS A 31 12.62 -1.80 15.68
CA HIS A 31 13.19 -0.98 16.75
C HIS A 31 14.33 -1.68 17.48
N ALA A 32 14.14 -2.93 17.86
CA ALA A 32 15.17 -3.73 18.51
C ALA A 32 16.42 -3.89 17.62
N ARG A 33 16.21 -4.08 16.31
CA ARG A 33 17.31 -4.16 15.34
C ARG A 33 18.07 -2.84 15.24
N ASN A 34 17.34 -1.73 15.08
CA ASN A 34 17.91 -0.38 15.02
C ASN A 34 18.65 0.01 16.31
N ALA A 35 18.19 -0.45 17.47
CA ALA A 35 18.84 -0.22 18.75
C ALA A 35 20.13 -1.04 18.93
N ALA A 36 20.17 -2.29 18.45
CA ALA A 36 21.35 -3.14 18.53
C ALA A 36 22.46 -2.71 17.55
N HIS A 37 22.06 -2.32 16.34
CA HIS A 37 22.94 -1.80 15.30
C HIS A 37 22.21 -0.67 14.59
N PRO A 38 22.68 0.60 14.70
CA PRO A 38 22.04 1.74 14.03
C PRO A 38 21.84 1.43 12.54
N ALA A 39 20.60 1.14 12.18
CA ALA A 39 20.20 0.70 10.87
C ALA A 39 19.34 1.79 10.24
N ARG A 40 19.59 2.11 8.99
CA ARG A 40 18.76 3.07 8.26
C ARG A 40 17.47 2.36 7.88
N VAL A 41 16.37 2.79 8.47
CA VAL A 41 15.05 2.21 8.23
C VAL A 41 14.21 3.14 7.36
N LEU A 42 13.63 2.56 6.32
CA LEU A 42 12.65 3.19 5.46
C LEU A 42 11.29 2.50 5.63
N PHE A 43 10.25 3.30 5.79
CA PHE A 43 8.86 2.86 5.67
C PHE A 43 8.23 3.52 4.43
N VAL A 44 7.79 2.70 3.49
CA VAL A 44 7.12 3.10 2.26
C VAL A 44 5.61 2.92 2.44
N ASP A 45 4.83 3.96 2.18
CA ASP A 45 3.37 3.91 2.09
C ASP A 45 2.92 4.09 0.64
N GLY A 46 2.56 2.99 -0.02
CA GLY A 46 1.93 2.97 -1.34
C GLY A 46 0.42 3.20 -1.22
N GLY A 47 -0.07 4.21 -1.96
CA GLY A 47 -1.45 4.70 -1.92
C GLY A 47 -1.78 5.32 -0.57
N SER A 48 -1.07 6.40 -0.26
CA SER A 48 -1.16 7.07 1.04
C SER A 48 -2.53 7.73 1.26
N ASN A 49 -3.25 8.09 0.19
CA ASN A 49 -4.48 8.86 0.22
C ASN A 49 -4.32 10.10 1.13
N LEU A 50 -5.20 10.34 2.10
CA LEU A 50 -5.06 11.43 3.06
C LEU A 50 -4.03 11.17 4.18
N GLY A 51 -3.36 10.02 4.15
CA GLY A 51 -2.36 9.58 5.13
C GLY A 51 -2.95 8.76 6.30
N GLN A 52 -4.21 8.32 6.22
CA GLN A 52 -4.84 7.56 7.29
C GLN A 52 -4.16 6.20 7.56
N GLY A 53 -3.71 5.53 6.49
CA GLY A 53 -2.93 4.29 6.56
C GLY A 53 -1.58 4.55 7.22
N PHE A 54 -0.83 5.51 6.67
CA PHE A 54 0.42 6.01 7.25
C PHE A 54 0.29 6.28 8.77
N GLU A 55 -0.64 7.13 9.19
CA GLU A 55 -0.78 7.52 10.60
C GLU A 55 -1.04 6.33 11.53
N TRP A 56 -1.77 5.31 11.05
CA TRP A 56 -2.01 4.08 11.81
C TRP A 56 -0.72 3.31 12.08
N PHE A 57 0.16 3.24 11.08
CA PHE A 57 1.47 2.58 11.17
C PHE A 57 2.50 3.44 11.93
N ALA A 58 2.52 4.75 11.68
CA ALA A 58 3.43 5.70 12.30
C ALA A 58 3.31 5.70 13.83
N ARG A 59 2.11 5.47 14.39
CA ARG A 59 1.91 5.27 15.85
C ARG A 59 2.73 4.14 16.46
N ARG A 60 3.27 3.22 15.65
CA ARG A 60 4.09 2.08 16.09
C ARG A 60 5.51 2.16 15.56
N TYR A 61 5.67 2.63 14.33
CA TYR A 61 6.96 2.69 13.65
C TYR A 61 7.74 3.98 13.92
N ASP A 62 7.10 5.10 14.24
CA ASP A 62 7.86 6.35 14.46
C ASP A 62 8.57 6.34 15.82
N ASP A 63 9.90 6.17 15.79
CA ASP A 63 10.81 6.35 16.93
C ASP A 63 11.63 7.65 16.84
N GLY A 64 11.30 8.52 15.87
CA GLY A 64 12.06 9.73 15.56
C GLY A 64 13.24 9.53 14.59
N LYS A 65 13.55 8.29 14.16
CA LYS A 65 14.70 7.97 13.29
C LYS A 65 14.31 7.34 11.96
N ILE A 66 13.12 6.74 11.87
CA ILE A 66 12.63 6.14 10.63
C ILE A 66 12.34 7.23 9.58
N ALA A 67 12.76 6.96 8.33
CA ALA A 67 12.38 7.73 7.15
C ALA A 67 11.08 7.17 6.54
N PHE A 68 10.27 8.06 5.98
CA PHE A 68 8.94 7.78 5.45
C PHE A 68 8.84 8.28 4.01
N HIS A 69 8.47 7.39 3.08
CA HIS A 69 8.20 7.77 1.70
C HIS A 69 6.75 7.43 1.36
N LEU A 70 5.95 8.46 1.09
CA LEU A 70 4.51 8.35 0.83
C LEU A 70 4.26 8.53 -0.67
N PHE A 71 3.57 7.59 -1.28
CA PHE A 71 3.21 7.60 -2.70
C PHE A 71 1.72 7.79 -2.85
N GLU A 72 1.33 8.88 -3.52
CA GLU A 72 -0.07 9.19 -3.80
C GLU A 72 -0.20 9.92 -5.14
N PRO A 73 -0.76 9.29 -6.19
CA PRO A 73 -0.95 9.94 -7.48
C PRO A 73 -2.08 10.99 -7.48
N ASN A 74 -3.06 10.92 -6.59
CA ASN A 74 -4.20 11.85 -6.56
C ASN A 74 -3.80 13.22 -6.00
N PRO A 75 -3.80 14.29 -6.81
CA PRO A 75 -3.39 15.63 -6.36
C PRO A 75 -4.30 16.19 -5.24
N ASN A 76 -5.56 15.76 -5.16
CA ASN A 76 -6.50 16.22 -4.11
C ASN A 76 -6.07 15.81 -2.71
N CYS A 77 -5.25 14.76 -2.58
CA CYS A 77 -4.75 14.26 -1.31
C CYS A 77 -3.50 15.01 -0.83
N HIS A 78 -2.78 15.68 -1.73
CA HIS A 78 -1.47 16.30 -1.45
C HIS A 78 -1.52 17.39 -0.37
N PRO A 79 -2.55 18.26 -0.31
CA PRO A 79 -2.66 19.22 0.79
C PRO A 79 -2.71 18.58 2.18
N ALA A 80 -3.30 17.38 2.32
CA ALA A 80 -3.31 16.65 3.58
C ALA A 80 -1.93 16.03 3.88
N LEU A 81 -1.29 15.46 2.86
CA LEU A 81 0.05 14.87 2.99
C LEU A 81 1.11 15.92 3.35
N GLU A 82 1.06 17.11 2.75
CA GLU A 82 2.00 18.20 3.07
C GLU A 82 1.86 18.69 4.53
N ARG A 83 0.64 18.62 5.11
CA ARG A 83 0.46 18.88 6.56
C ARG A 83 1.13 17.80 7.41
N LEU A 84 1.13 16.54 6.97
CA LEU A 84 1.90 15.49 7.63
C LEU A 84 3.39 15.75 7.49
N ARG A 85 3.88 16.12 6.31
CA ARG A 85 5.30 16.44 6.09
C ARG A 85 5.79 17.53 7.02
N ALA A 86 4.99 18.57 7.28
CA ALA A 86 5.34 19.62 8.24
C ALA A 86 5.62 19.07 9.67
N ARG A 87 5.03 17.93 10.06
CA ARG A 87 5.28 17.26 11.34
C ARG A 87 6.54 16.37 11.33
N TYR A 88 6.87 15.76 10.20
CA TYR A 88 7.97 14.80 10.08
C TYR A 88 9.27 15.40 9.54
N GLY A 89 9.20 16.58 8.92
CA GLY A 89 10.34 17.30 8.36
C GLY A 89 11.07 16.49 7.29
N GLU A 90 12.39 16.51 7.34
CA GLU A 90 13.26 15.80 6.38
C GLU A 90 13.14 14.28 6.43
N ARG A 91 12.48 13.72 7.46
CA ARG A 91 12.21 12.28 7.53
C ARG A 91 11.06 11.86 6.61
N MET A 92 10.33 12.78 5.98
CA MET A 92 9.21 12.45 5.10
C MET A 92 9.40 13.00 3.69
N GLU A 93 9.37 12.10 2.72
CA GLU A 93 9.29 12.39 1.29
C GLU A 93 7.88 12.04 0.78
N ILE A 94 7.29 12.94 -0.03
CA ILE A 94 6.01 12.72 -0.71
C ILE A 94 6.28 12.61 -2.20
N HIS A 95 5.75 11.57 -2.82
CA HIS A 95 5.86 11.29 -4.24
C HIS A 95 4.48 11.37 -4.90
N ALA A 96 4.32 12.34 -5.81
CA ALA A 96 3.18 12.48 -6.71
C ALA A 96 3.19 11.40 -7.81
N ALA A 97 3.16 10.13 -7.42
CA ALA A 97 3.30 9.02 -8.36
C ALA A 97 2.53 7.78 -7.88
N ALA A 98 1.96 7.07 -8.84
CA ALA A 98 1.48 5.71 -8.65
C ALA A 98 2.67 4.75 -8.61
N LEU A 99 2.51 3.61 -7.92
CA LEU A 99 3.50 2.53 -7.95
C LEU A 99 3.17 1.57 -9.08
N GLY A 100 4.15 1.30 -9.95
CA GLY A 100 4.01 0.36 -11.06
C GLY A 100 5.27 -0.46 -11.31
N THR A 101 5.24 -1.25 -12.38
CA THR A 101 6.32 -2.18 -12.76
C THR A 101 7.36 -1.56 -13.69
N ALA A 102 7.11 -0.35 -14.20
CA ALA A 102 7.99 0.42 -15.04
C ALA A 102 7.69 1.93 -14.89
N GLU A 103 8.69 2.76 -15.18
CA GLU A 103 8.52 4.21 -15.18
C GLU A 103 7.65 4.61 -16.38
N GLY A 104 6.74 5.57 -16.17
CA GLY A 104 5.91 6.08 -17.26
C GLY A 104 4.82 7.01 -16.77
N GLU A 105 3.78 7.14 -17.59
CA GLU A 105 2.57 7.89 -17.28
C GLU A 105 1.36 7.01 -17.57
N MET A 106 0.31 7.17 -16.79
CA MET A 106 -0.93 6.47 -17.03
C MET A 106 -2.16 7.28 -16.65
N LYS A 107 -3.30 6.88 -17.22
CA LYS A 107 -4.59 7.46 -16.86
C LYS A 107 -5.03 6.96 -15.49
N PHE A 108 -5.35 7.89 -14.61
CA PHE A 108 -5.91 7.67 -13.28
C PHE A 108 -7.39 8.03 -13.30
N TYR A 109 -8.24 7.05 -13.00
CA TYR A 109 -9.70 7.16 -13.14
C TYR A 109 -10.37 7.36 -11.77
N GLY A 110 -11.59 7.92 -11.76
CA GLY A 110 -12.42 8.06 -10.55
C GLY A 110 -12.39 9.43 -9.86
N LEU A 111 -11.55 10.36 -10.34
CA LEU A 111 -11.47 11.70 -9.74
C LEU A 111 -12.63 12.62 -10.12
N ALA A 112 -13.00 12.72 -11.40
CA ALA A 112 -14.09 13.62 -11.77
C ALA A 112 -15.49 13.10 -11.38
N GLU A 113 -15.65 11.79 -11.16
CA GLU A 113 -16.94 11.19 -10.76
C GLU A 113 -17.31 11.47 -9.29
N GLY A 114 -16.32 11.74 -8.44
CA GLY A 114 -16.53 12.17 -7.04
C GLY A 114 -16.48 13.70 -6.84
N GLY A 115 -16.33 14.47 -7.91
CA GLY A 115 -16.11 15.93 -7.88
C GLY A 115 -14.68 16.33 -7.48
N GLU A 116 -14.43 17.64 -7.32
CA GLU A 116 -13.12 18.22 -6.92
C GLU A 116 -12.58 17.69 -5.56
N LEU A 117 -13.39 16.93 -4.82
CA LEU A 117 -13.07 16.33 -3.53
C LEU A 117 -12.91 14.81 -3.59
N SER A 118 -12.90 14.19 -4.78
CA SER A 118 -12.76 12.74 -4.90
C SER A 118 -11.42 12.26 -4.38
N GLN A 119 -11.48 11.33 -3.42
CA GLN A 119 -10.34 10.69 -2.76
C GLN A 119 -10.16 9.24 -3.21
N GLY A 120 -11.10 8.70 -3.97
CA GLY A 120 -11.02 7.36 -4.55
C GLY A 120 -10.57 7.48 -6.00
N GLY A 121 -9.50 6.78 -6.36
CA GLY A 121 -9.10 6.66 -7.75
C GLY A 121 -8.28 5.41 -7.97
N SER A 122 -8.37 4.86 -9.16
CA SER A 122 -7.77 3.57 -9.49
C SER A 122 -7.08 3.63 -10.84
N LEU A 123 -6.05 2.81 -10.97
CA LEU A 123 -5.35 2.51 -12.21
C LEU A 123 -6.17 1.62 -13.15
N LEU A 124 -7.19 0.93 -12.62
CA LEU A 124 -8.04 0.02 -13.38
C LEU A 124 -9.26 0.75 -13.94
N LYS A 125 -9.38 0.79 -15.27
CA LYS A 125 -10.59 1.28 -15.98
C LYS A 125 -11.88 0.55 -15.53
N SER A 126 -11.77 -0.68 -15.03
CA SER A 126 -12.89 -1.50 -14.57
C SER A 126 -13.23 -1.36 -13.07
N HIS A 127 -12.58 -0.45 -12.32
CA HIS A 127 -12.78 -0.30 -10.88
C HIS A 127 -14.24 0.02 -10.46
N ASN A 128 -15.11 0.35 -11.42
CA ASN A 128 -16.51 0.74 -11.16
C ASN A 128 -17.58 -0.21 -11.74
N SER A 129 -17.25 -1.49 -12.04
CA SER A 129 -18.15 -2.43 -12.74
C SER A 129 -19.41 -2.89 -11.97
N THR A 130 -19.87 -2.15 -10.96
CA THR A 130 -21.20 -2.36 -10.35
C THR A 130 -22.04 -1.08 -10.26
N TYR A 131 -21.46 0.12 -10.38
CA TYR A 131 -22.20 1.37 -10.14
C TYR A 131 -22.16 2.40 -11.28
N TYR A 132 -21.06 2.57 -12.04
CA TYR A 132 -20.99 3.54 -13.14
C TYR A 132 -19.97 3.14 -14.22
N GLU A 133 -20.16 3.57 -15.47
CA GLU A 133 -19.16 3.40 -16.54
C GLU A 133 -18.07 4.48 -16.41
N ALA A 134 -16.81 4.08 -16.24
CA ALA A 134 -15.68 4.99 -16.11
C ALA A 134 -15.57 5.90 -17.34
N ARG A 135 -15.76 7.22 -17.17
CA ARG A 135 -15.65 8.16 -18.29
C ARG A 135 -14.19 8.51 -18.59
N GLU A 136 -13.77 8.35 -19.85
CA GLU A 136 -12.40 8.66 -20.28
C GLU A 136 -12.07 10.17 -20.27
N ASP A 137 -13.09 11.03 -20.29
CA ASP A 137 -12.99 12.50 -20.27
C ASP A 137 -12.63 13.07 -18.88
N ALA A 138 -12.67 12.23 -17.85
CA ALA A 138 -12.50 12.56 -16.44
C ALA A 138 -11.19 12.04 -15.83
N ALA A 139 -10.40 11.28 -16.59
CA ALA A 139 -9.15 10.72 -16.12
C ALA A 139 -8.03 11.76 -16.17
N ILE A 140 -7.20 11.80 -15.13
CA ILE A 140 -5.98 12.62 -15.13
C ILE A 140 -4.78 11.74 -15.52
N GLU A 141 -3.77 12.33 -16.13
CA GLU A 141 -2.49 11.65 -16.32
C GLU A 141 -1.66 11.77 -15.04
N VAL A 142 -1.15 10.65 -14.56
CA VAL A 142 -0.28 10.59 -13.38
C VAL A 142 1.00 9.86 -13.72
N ARG A 143 2.09 10.28 -13.09
CA ARG A 143 3.36 9.59 -13.17
C ARG A 143 3.26 8.21 -12.51
N VAL A 144 3.88 7.22 -13.13
CA VAL A 144 4.11 5.89 -12.59
C VAL A 144 5.58 5.76 -12.23
N MET A 145 5.86 5.40 -10.99
CA MET A 145 7.20 5.06 -10.54
C MET A 145 7.49 3.59 -10.79
N ASP A 146 8.65 3.30 -11.38
CA ASP A 146 9.24 1.96 -11.38
C ASP A 146 9.58 1.55 -9.95
N PHE A 147 8.66 0.83 -9.31
CA PHE A 147 8.80 0.43 -7.92
C PHE A 147 9.89 -0.62 -7.69
N PRO A 148 10.07 -1.65 -8.56
CA PRO A 148 11.23 -2.54 -8.50
C PRO A 148 12.57 -1.78 -8.48
N ALA A 149 12.78 -0.87 -9.44
CA ALA A 149 14.01 -0.09 -9.53
C ALA A 149 14.14 0.91 -8.36
N TYR A 150 13.04 1.46 -7.88
CA TYR A 150 13.03 2.30 -6.68
C TYR A 150 13.50 1.52 -5.44
N LEU A 151 13.00 0.30 -5.21
CA LEU A 151 13.40 -0.53 -4.07
C LEU A 151 14.88 -0.87 -4.11
N GLU A 152 15.42 -1.19 -5.29
CA GLU A 152 16.85 -1.46 -5.47
C GLU A 152 17.70 -0.24 -5.06
N ARG A 153 17.36 0.96 -5.56
CA ARG A 153 18.05 2.20 -5.17
C ARG A 153 17.92 2.52 -3.67
N GLN A 154 16.78 2.25 -3.06
CA GLN A 154 16.61 2.46 -1.62
C GLN A 154 17.37 1.43 -0.79
N ALA A 155 17.55 0.19 -1.27
CA ALA A 155 18.31 -0.83 -0.58
C ALA A 155 19.80 -0.48 -0.45
N GLU A 156 20.34 0.39 -1.31
CA GLU A 156 21.69 0.95 -1.16
C GLU A 156 21.80 1.92 0.04
N ARG A 157 20.68 2.53 0.44
CA ARG A 157 20.62 3.57 1.47
C ARG A 157 20.04 3.07 2.79
N PHE A 158 19.21 2.04 2.75
CA PHE A 158 18.42 1.57 3.88
C PHE A 158 18.60 0.08 4.09
N ASP A 159 18.95 -0.31 5.31
CA ASP A 159 19.16 -1.71 5.69
C ASP A 159 17.84 -2.48 5.86
N THR A 160 16.74 -1.77 6.09
CA THR A 160 15.40 -2.37 6.18
C THR A 160 14.38 -1.45 5.56
N ILE A 161 13.62 -2.03 4.63
CA ILE A 161 12.49 -1.40 3.97
C ILE A 161 11.22 -2.13 4.40
N VAL A 162 10.30 -1.39 5.01
CA VAL A 162 8.94 -1.84 5.31
C VAL A 162 8.02 -1.22 4.29
N VAL A 163 7.12 -1.99 3.70
CA VAL A 163 6.18 -1.51 2.69
C VAL A 163 4.76 -1.75 3.18
N LYS A 164 3.93 -0.71 3.18
CA LYS A 164 2.47 -0.81 3.13
C LYS A 164 2.04 -0.57 1.69
N MET A 165 1.26 -1.48 1.13
CA MET A 165 0.80 -1.45 -0.25
C MET A 165 -0.72 -1.58 -0.30
N ASP A 166 -1.35 -0.51 -0.73
CA ASP A 166 -2.79 -0.36 -0.90
C ASP A 166 -2.95 0.63 -2.05
N ILE A 167 -2.89 0.11 -3.28
CA ILE A 167 -2.73 0.92 -4.52
C ILE A 167 -3.91 0.71 -5.47
N GLU A 168 -5.07 0.44 -4.88
CA GLU A 168 -6.39 0.44 -5.53
C GLU A 168 -6.46 -0.47 -6.77
N GLY A 169 -5.93 -1.70 -6.63
CA GLY A 169 -6.13 -2.79 -7.59
C GLY A 169 -4.91 -3.22 -8.41
N ALA A 170 -3.77 -2.53 -8.28
CA ALA A 170 -2.52 -2.92 -8.95
C ALA A 170 -1.61 -3.83 -8.10
N GLU A 171 -2.05 -4.26 -6.91
CA GLU A 171 -1.19 -4.96 -5.95
C GLU A 171 -0.72 -6.32 -6.47
N ILE A 172 -1.62 -7.11 -7.06
CA ILE A 172 -1.31 -8.48 -7.53
C ILE A 172 -0.24 -8.42 -8.60
N ASP A 173 -0.44 -7.61 -9.64
CA ASP A 173 0.46 -7.54 -10.79
C ASP A 173 1.83 -6.97 -10.38
N LEU A 174 1.86 -5.93 -9.53
CA LEU A 174 3.12 -5.38 -9.02
C LEU A 174 3.88 -6.39 -8.14
N LEU A 175 3.20 -7.07 -7.22
CA LEU A 175 3.84 -8.06 -6.35
C LEU A 175 4.30 -9.32 -7.11
N GLU A 176 3.60 -9.73 -8.16
CA GLU A 176 4.06 -10.79 -9.07
C GLU A 176 5.36 -10.35 -9.78
N ALA A 177 5.41 -9.13 -10.32
CA ALA A 177 6.61 -8.60 -10.95
C ALA A 177 7.80 -8.45 -9.97
N LEU A 178 7.55 -7.99 -8.73
CA LEU A 178 8.57 -7.92 -7.68
C LEU A 178 9.11 -9.31 -7.30
N LEU A 179 8.25 -10.32 -7.31
CA LEU A 179 8.64 -11.69 -7.03
C LEU A 179 9.51 -12.25 -8.16
N GLU A 180 9.08 -12.07 -9.41
CA GLU A 180 9.74 -12.59 -10.62
C GLU A 180 11.05 -11.89 -10.92
N GLY A 181 11.11 -10.56 -10.79
CA GLY A 181 12.34 -9.78 -10.91
C GLY A 181 13.24 -9.85 -9.67
N GLY A 182 12.76 -10.48 -8.59
CA GLY A 182 13.51 -10.65 -7.35
C GLY A 182 13.63 -9.40 -6.47
N ALA A 183 13.06 -8.25 -6.86
CA ALA A 183 13.07 -7.03 -6.06
C ALA A 183 12.33 -7.16 -4.71
N HIS A 184 11.43 -8.15 -4.57
CA HIS A 184 10.81 -8.49 -3.28
C HIS A 184 11.83 -8.75 -2.16
N ARG A 185 13.07 -9.15 -2.49
CA ARG A 185 14.15 -9.41 -1.52
C ARG A 185 14.56 -8.17 -0.72
N PHE A 186 14.30 -6.98 -1.26
CA PHE A 186 14.61 -5.71 -0.61
C PHE A 186 13.56 -5.33 0.44
N ILE A 187 12.39 -6.00 0.45
CA ILE A 187 11.32 -5.75 1.39
C ILE A 187 11.47 -6.69 2.59
N ASP A 188 11.69 -6.11 3.77
CA ASP A 188 11.75 -6.89 5.01
C ASP A 188 10.34 -7.30 5.49
N THR A 189 9.38 -6.36 5.47
CA THR A 189 7.99 -6.60 5.84
C THR A 189 7.06 -5.94 4.83
N LEU A 190 6.11 -6.71 4.32
CA LEU A 190 5.03 -6.25 3.44
C LEU A 190 3.70 -6.32 4.17
N TYR A 191 3.02 -5.18 4.28
CA TYR A 191 1.59 -5.07 4.57
C TYR A 191 0.87 -4.79 3.26
N VAL A 192 -0.12 -5.61 2.91
CA VAL A 192 -0.84 -5.45 1.65
C VAL A 192 -2.35 -5.55 1.86
N GLU A 193 -3.10 -4.61 1.29
CA GLU A 193 -4.55 -4.69 1.12
C GLU A 193 -4.88 -5.04 -0.34
N PHE A 194 -5.63 -6.12 -0.53
CA PHE A 194 -6.03 -6.54 -1.87
C PHE A 194 -7.48 -6.17 -2.18
N HIS A 195 -7.71 -5.79 -3.44
CA HIS A 195 -8.97 -5.19 -3.90
C HIS A 195 -9.89 -6.14 -4.70
N ALA A 196 -9.62 -7.45 -4.80
CA ALA A 196 -10.45 -8.34 -5.63
C ALA A 196 -11.94 -8.39 -5.23
N GLN A 197 -12.27 -8.05 -3.99
CA GLN A 197 -13.65 -7.99 -3.51
C GLN A 197 -14.55 -6.99 -4.24
N TYR A 198 -13.96 -5.97 -4.87
CA TYR A 198 -14.68 -4.94 -5.62
C TYR A 198 -14.99 -5.37 -7.06
N GLN A 199 -14.43 -6.47 -7.54
CA GLN A 199 -14.67 -7.00 -8.89
C GLN A 199 -15.95 -7.85 -8.94
N ALA A 200 -16.61 -7.95 -10.10
CA ALA A 200 -17.74 -8.85 -10.30
C ALA A 200 -17.29 -10.31 -10.51
N GLU A 201 -18.20 -11.28 -10.35
CA GLU A 201 -17.90 -12.66 -10.79
C GLU A 201 -17.91 -12.74 -12.33
N PRO A 202 -17.03 -13.55 -12.97
CA PRO A 202 -16.10 -14.52 -12.36
C PRO A 202 -14.71 -13.95 -11.99
N GLU A 203 -14.45 -12.68 -12.32
CA GLU A 203 -13.16 -11.99 -12.10
C GLU A 203 -12.73 -12.05 -10.63
N ARG A 204 -13.66 -11.76 -9.71
CA ARG A 204 -13.44 -11.83 -8.26
C ARG A 204 -12.87 -13.16 -7.81
N SER A 205 -13.46 -14.27 -8.25
CA SER A 205 -12.99 -15.62 -7.89
C SER A 205 -11.59 -15.90 -8.44
N ARG A 206 -11.32 -15.46 -9.68
CA ARG A 206 -10.02 -15.60 -10.33
C ARG A 206 -8.94 -14.82 -9.60
N LEU A 207 -9.19 -13.55 -9.29
CA LEU A 207 -8.23 -12.69 -8.59
C LEU A 207 -7.96 -13.20 -7.17
N ARG A 208 -8.99 -13.61 -6.42
CA ARG A 208 -8.80 -14.22 -5.10
C ARG A 208 -7.95 -15.49 -5.14
N ALA A 209 -8.02 -16.27 -6.21
CA ALA A 209 -7.16 -17.43 -6.39
C ALA A 209 -5.70 -16.99 -6.66
N ARG A 210 -5.49 -15.98 -7.51
CA ARG A 210 -4.17 -15.37 -7.75
C ARG A 210 -3.57 -14.81 -6.46
N GLU A 211 -4.32 -14.02 -5.69
CA GLU A 211 -3.90 -13.45 -4.39
C GLU A 211 -3.39 -14.53 -3.44
N ARG A 212 -4.16 -15.62 -3.25
CA ARG A 212 -3.77 -16.73 -2.36
C ARG A 212 -2.47 -17.39 -2.82
N ALA A 213 -2.33 -17.64 -4.12
CA ALA A 213 -1.13 -18.25 -4.69
C ALA A 213 0.09 -17.33 -4.52
N LEU A 214 -0.08 -16.04 -4.80
CA LEU A 214 0.95 -15.02 -4.66
C LEU A 214 1.43 -14.89 -3.21
N VAL A 215 0.51 -14.75 -2.24
CA VAL A 215 0.86 -14.66 -0.82
C VAL A 215 1.60 -15.91 -0.34
N ALA A 216 1.20 -17.10 -0.82
CA ALA A 216 1.89 -18.34 -0.49
C ALA A 216 3.33 -18.34 -1.04
N ARG A 217 3.52 -17.94 -2.31
CA ARG A 217 4.84 -17.83 -2.94
C ARG A 217 5.73 -16.82 -2.23
N LEU A 218 5.21 -15.62 -1.93
CA LEU A 218 5.93 -14.58 -1.19
C LEU A 218 6.35 -15.04 0.21
N LYS A 219 5.49 -15.76 0.94
CA LYS A 219 5.86 -16.31 2.25
C LYS A 219 6.90 -17.43 2.15
N ALA A 220 6.89 -18.21 1.07
CA ALA A 220 7.87 -19.26 0.84
C ALA A 220 9.29 -18.73 0.62
N THR A 221 9.46 -17.46 0.25
CA THR A 221 10.78 -16.81 0.18
C THR A 221 11.32 -16.39 1.55
N GLY A 222 10.53 -16.53 2.61
CA GLY A 222 10.85 -16.05 3.96
C GLY A 222 10.40 -14.60 4.23
N MET A 223 9.82 -13.91 3.24
CA MET A 223 9.31 -12.55 3.42
C MET A 223 8.14 -12.51 4.41
N ARG A 224 8.14 -11.51 5.29
CA ARG A 224 7.02 -11.29 6.22
C ARG A 224 5.89 -10.56 5.50
N VAL A 225 4.89 -11.33 5.08
CA VAL A 225 3.66 -10.82 4.46
C VAL A 225 2.53 -10.74 5.48
N ARG A 226 1.86 -9.59 5.57
CA ARG A 226 0.68 -9.30 6.39
C ARG A 226 -0.43 -8.82 5.47
N ILE A 227 -1.61 -9.45 5.56
CA ILE A 227 -2.81 -8.91 4.95
C ILE A 227 -3.33 -7.80 5.85
N TRP A 228 -3.64 -6.65 5.27
CA TRP A 228 -4.13 -5.44 5.94
C TRP A 228 -5.46 -5.01 5.31
N HIS A 229 -6.36 -4.45 6.12
CA HIS A 229 -7.74 -4.05 5.78
C HIS A 229 -8.21 -2.88 6.66
#